data_AF-A0AAT9HBK3-F1
#
_entry.id   AF-A0AAT9HBK3-F1
#
_cell.length_a   1.000
_cell.length_b   1.000
_cell.length_c   1.000
_cell.angle_alpha   90.00
_cell.angle_beta   90.00
_cell.angle_gamma   90.00
#
_symmetry.space_group_name_H-M   'P 1'
#
loop_
_entity.id
_entity.type
_entity.pdbx_description
1 polymer ?
#
loop_
_entity_poly.entity_id
_entity_poly.type
_entity_poly.pdbx_seq_one_letter_code
_entity_poly.pdbx_strand_id
1 'polypeptide(L)'
;MRIIDDIRVRDDGTVELGRLAAYVRDKRVPLELCPSSNLQTGAAASYTEHPIGLLRRLHFRATVNTDNRLMSHTTLSREFEHLVDAFGYTLDDMQWFSVNAMKSAFIPFDERLAMINDVVKPGYAELKSEWLFRQTASTSDSTAPED
;
A
#
# COMPACT_ATOMS: atom_id res chain seq x y z
N MET A 1 -12.47 -18.14 5.04
CA MET A 1 -13.34 -16.96 4.92
C MET A 1 -12.43 -15.77 4.59
N ARG A 2 -12.59 -15.13 3.43
CA ARG A 2 -11.81 -13.95 3.06
C ARG A 2 -12.67 -12.71 3.30
N ILE A 3 -12.11 -11.65 3.88
CA ILE A 3 -12.85 -10.40 4.13
C ILE A 3 -13.46 -9.81 2.84
N ILE A 4 -12.81 -10.07 1.71
CA ILE A 4 -13.25 -9.66 0.37
C ILE A 4 -14.57 -10.33 -0.04
N ASP A 5 -14.87 -11.53 0.49
CA ASP A 5 -16.10 -12.25 0.21
C ASP A 5 -17.32 -11.54 0.86
N ASP A 6 -17.09 -10.63 1.82
CA ASP A 6 -18.11 -9.80 2.49
C ASP A 6 -18.19 -8.38 1.88
N ILE A 7 -17.62 -8.17 0.69
CA ILE A 7 -17.64 -6.92 -0.07
C ILE A 7 -18.26 -7.17 -1.43
N ARG A 8 -19.34 -6.46 -1.76
CA ARG A 8 -20.01 -6.56 -3.06
C ARG A 8 -19.78 -5.29 -3.86
N VAL A 9 -19.11 -5.41 -5.00
CA VAL A 9 -19.01 -4.35 -6.02
C VAL A 9 -20.12 -4.60 -7.05
N ARG A 10 -20.95 -3.60 -7.30
CA ARG A 10 -22.02 -3.66 -8.31
C ARG A 10 -21.50 -3.19 -9.67
N ASP A 11 -22.24 -3.47 -10.73
CA ASP A 11 -21.86 -3.14 -12.11
C ASP A 11 -21.71 -1.63 -12.35
N ASP A 12 -22.42 -0.81 -11.57
CA ASP A 12 -22.33 0.65 -11.57
C ASP A 12 -21.15 1.20 -10.74
N GLY A 13 -20.31 0.31 -10.18
CA GLY A 13 -19.17 0.65 -9.34
C GLY A 13 -19.51 0.94 -7.88
N THR A 14 -20.79 0.93 -7.49
CA THR A 14 -21.17 1.10 -6.08
C THR A 14 -20.71 -0.09 -5.25
N VAL A 15 -20.29 0.17 -4.01
CA VAL A 15 -19.79 -0.87 -3.10
C VAL A 15 -20.66 -0.98 -1.88
N GLU A 16 -21.12 -2.20 -1.63
CA GLU A 16 -21.87 -2.59 -0.44
C GLU A 16 -20.96 -3.44 0.46
N LEU A 17 -20.85 -3.04 1.73
CA LEU A 17 -20.11 -3.80 2.74
C LEU A 17 -21.10 -4.62 3.55
N GLY A 18 -20.82 -5.92 3.68
CA GLY A 18 -21.47 -6.75 4.67
C GLY A 18 -21.09 -6.37 6.09
N ARG A 19 -21.71 -7.05 7.06
CA ARG A 19 -21.59 -6.70 8.49
C ARG A 19 -20.15 -6.78 8.99
N LEU A 20 -19.38 -7.77 8.54
CA LEU A 20 -18.01 -7.98 9.02
C LEU A 20 -17.05 -6.98 8.36
N ALA A 21 -17.15 -6.79 7.05
CA ALA A 21 -16.37 -5.82 6.30
C ALA A 21 -16.59 -4.40 6.83
N ALA A 22 -17.86 -4.02 7.07
CA ALA A 22 -18.19 -2.73 7.68
C ALA A 22 -17.56 -2.59 9.07
N TYR A 23 -17.70 -3.60 9.94
CA TYR A 23 -17.10 -3.57 11.27
C TYR A 23 -15.58 -3.43 11.23
N VAL A 24 -14.90 -4.26 10.42
CA VAL A 24 -13.43 -4.24 10.28
C VAL A 24 -12.95 -2.88 9.77
N ARG A 25 -13.61 -2.33 8.74
CA ARG A 25 -13.26 -1.01 8.19
C ARG A 25 -13.48 0.10 9.23
N ASP A 26 -14.65 0.13 9.85
CA ASP A 26 -15.09 1.26 10.68
C ASP A 26 -14.39 1.25 12.05
N LYS A 27 -14.09 0.07 12.60
CA LYS A 27 -13.26 -0.09 13.81
C LYS A 27 -11.76 -0.01 13.54
N ARG A 28 -11.36 0.19 12.28
CA ARG A 28 -9.95 0.26 11.87
C ARG A 28 -9.17 -0.98 12.33
N VAL A 29 -9.75 -2.17 12.19
CA VAL A 29 -9.02 -3.42 12.45
C VAL A 29 -7.96 -3.59 11.35
N PRO A 30 -6.67 -3.74 11.71
CA PRO A 30 -5.61 -3.86 10.70
C PRO A 30 -5.74 -5.16 9.93
N LEU A 31 -5.53 -5.06 8.62
CA LEU A 31 -5.38 -6.19 7.71
C LEU A 31 -3.94 -6.17 7.22
N GLU A 32 -3.21 -7.23 7.53
CA GLU A 32 -1.83 -7.44 7.10
C GLU A 32 -1.83 -8.24 5.80
N LEU A 33 -1.47 -7.59 4.68
CA LEU A 33 -1.44 -8.23 3.37
C LEU A 33 0.00 -8.51 2.96
N CYS A 34 0.20 -9.65 2.32
CA CYS A 34 1.52 -10.14 1.93
C CYS A 34 1.48 -10.55 0.45
N PRO A 35 1.58 -9.60 -0.50
CA PRO A 35 1.21 -9.85 -1.90
C PRO A 35 1.92 -11.06 -2.52
N SER A 36 3.26 -11.15 -2.44
CA SER A 36 3.96 -12.32 -3.00
C SER A 36 3.55 -13.64 -2.33
N SER A 37 3.43 -13.68 -1.00
CA SER A 37 2.97 -14.88 -0.26
C SER A 37 1.53 -15.27 -0.62
N ASN A 38 0.64 -14.28 -0.76
CA ASN A 38 -0.77 -14.50 -1.12
C ASN A 38 -0.92 -15.09 -2.53
N LEU A 39 -0.07 -14.70 -3.48
CA LEU A 39 -0.04 -15.33 -4.81
C LEU A 39 0.49 -16.76 -4.75
N GLN A 40 1.61 -16.97 -4.06
CA GLN A 40 2.26 -18.29 -3.94
C GLN A 40 1.38 -19.34 -3.24
N THR A 41 0.54 -18.91 -2.31
CA THR A 41 -0.42 -19.76 -1.59
C THR A 41 -1.77 -19.90 -2.28
N GLY A 42 -1.99 -19.20 -3.41
CA GLY A 42 -3.26 -19.22 -4.14
C GLY A 42 -4.39 -18.41 -3.48
N ALA A 43 -4.07 -17.58 -2.48
CA ALA A 43 -5.05 -16.67 -1.86
C ALA A 43 -5.47 -15.51 -2.78
N ALA A 44 -4.60 -15.15 -3.74
CA ALA A 44 -4.86 -14.21 -4.82
C ALA A 44 -4.30 -14.77 -6.15
N ALA A 45 -4.96 -14.46 -7.27
CA ALA A 45 -4.60 -15.00 -8.58
C ALA A 45 -3.44 -14.25 -9.25
N SER A 46 -3.35 -12.94 -9.03
CA SER A 46 -2.33 -12.07 -9.61
C SER A 46 -2.18 -10.79 -8.78
N TYR A 47 -1.14 -9.99 -9.05
CA TYR A 47 -0.95 -8.71 -8.36
C TYR A 47 -2.05 -7.70 -8.73
N THR A 48 -2.47 -7.63 -9.99
CA THR A 48 -3.51 -6.70 -10.47
C THR A 48 -4.90 -7.03 -9.91
N GLU A 49 -5.18 -8.31 -9.66
CA GLU A 49 -6.43 -8.77 -9.04
C GLU A 49 -6.31 -8.91 -7.51
N HIS A 50 -5.17 -8.51 -6.93
CA HIS A 50 -4.94 -8.68 -5.51
C HIS A 50 -5.95 -7.87 -4.67
N PRO A 51 -6.60 -8.45 -3.63
CA PRO A 51 -7.61 -7.76 -2.82
C PRO A 51 -7.14 -6.44 -2.20
N ILE A 52 -5.83 -6.26 -2.00
CA ILE A 52 -5.24 -5.03 -1.48
C ILE A 52 -5.65 -3.79 -2.27
N GLY A 53 -5.83 -3.90 -3.60
CA GLY A 53 -6.29 -2.81 -4.45
C GLY A 53 -7.68 -2.31 -4.04
N LEU A 54 -8.64 -3.22 -3.90
CA LEU A 54 -10.00 -2.88 -3.47
C LEU A 54 -10.01 -2.37 -2.02
N LEU A 55 -9.29 -3.03 -1.11
CA LEU A 55 -9.20 -2.64 0.30
C LEU A 55 -8.61 -1.23 0.47
N ARG A 56 -7.60 -0.88 -0.35
CA ARG A 56 -7.00 0.47 -0.37
C ARG A 56 -7.98 1.53 -0.87
N ARG A 57 -8.73 1.26 -1.94
CA ARG A 57 -9.77 2.18 -2.46
C ARG A 57 -10.90 2.39 -1.47
N LEU A 58 -11.26 1.35 -0.71
CA LEU A 58 -12.31 1.41 0.32
C LEU A 58 -11.81 1.86 1.69
N HIS A 59 -10.58 2.35 1.77
CA HIS A 59 -9.95 2.90 2.97
C HIS A 59 -9.89 1.94 4.17
N PHE A 60 -9.85 0.63 3.95
CA PHE A 60 -9.53 -0.33 5.03
C PHE A 60 -8.17 0.00 5.65
N ARG A 61 -7.91 -0.46 6.87
CA ARG A 61 -6.56 -0.34 7.44
C ARG A 61 -5.67 -1.46 6.91
N ALA A 62 -5.28 -1.33 5.66
CA ALA A 62 -4.39 -2.28 5.00
C ALA A 62 -2.92 -1.89 5.21
N THR A 63 -2.06 -2.90 5.35
CA THR A 63 -0.59 -2.78 5.39
C THR A 63 0.05 -3.73 4.38
N VAL A 64 1.28 -3.42 3.95
CA VAL A 64 2.09 -4.27 3.07
C VAL A 64 3.18 -4.95 3.91
N ASN A 65 3.26 -6.27 3.84
CA ASN A 65 4.21 -7.07 4.57
C ASN A 65 4.81 -8.15 3.66
N THR A 66 5.91 -8.77 4.10
CA THR A 66 6.58 -9.84 3.33
C THR A 66 6.17 -11.25 3.75
N ASP A 67 5.45 -11.41 4.86
CA ASP A 67 5.27 -12.69 5.56
C ASP A 67 6.63 -13.35 5.87
N ASN A 68 7.12 -14.18 4.96
CA ASN A 68 8.43 -14.83 5.01
C ASN A 68 9.31 -14.44 3.81
N ARG A 69 10.37 -13.65 4.07
CA ARG A 69 11.30 -13.21 3.01
C ARG A 69 12.04 -14.34 2.31
N LEU A 70 12.40 -15.41 3.03
CA LEU A 70 13.17 -16.53 2.48
C LEU A 70 12.29 -17.35 1.54
N MET A 71 11.11 -17.78 2.02
CA MET A 71 10.22 -18.63 1.25
C MET A 71 9.60 -17.89 0.07
N SER A 72 9.23 -16.63 0.26
CA SER A 72 8.66 -15.82 -0.81
C SER A 72 9.71 -15.15 -1.70
N HIS A 73 11.00 -15.28 -1.37
CA HIS A 73 12.11 -14.66 -2.09
C HIS A 73 11.85 -13.17 -2.40
N THR A 74 11.44 -12.44 -1.35
CA THR A 74 10.96 -11.05 -1.48
C THR A 74 11.52 -10.13 -0.39
N THR A 75 11.39 -8.83 -0.61
CA THR A 75 11.71 -7.75 0.33
C THR A 75 10.56 -6.77 0.36
N LEU A 76 10.48 -5.91 1.38
CA LEU A 76 9.41 -4.92 1.45
C LEU A 76 9.43 -3.97 0.23
N SER A 77 10.62 -3.58 -0.23
CA SER A 77 10.77 -2.75 -1.44
C SER A 77 10.24 -3.46 -2.69
N ARG A 78 10.51 -4.78 -2.82
CA ARG A 78 10.00 -5.59 -3.94
C ARG A 78 8.48 -5.76 -3.89
N GLU A 79 7.90 -5.93 -2.70
CA GLU A 79 6.43 -5.94 -2.54
C GLU A 79 5.83 -4.61 -3.01
N PHE A 80 6.42 -3.47 -2.63
CA PHE A 80 5.97 -2.18 -3.12
C PHE A 80 6.16 -2.01 -4.63
N GLU A 81 7.27 -2.45 -5.20
CA GLU A 81 7.51 -2.44 -6.65
C GLU A 81 6.40 -3.17 -7.41
N HIS A 82 6.07 -4.40 -6.99
CA HIS A 82 4.95 -5.15 -7.60
C HIS A 82 3.60 -4.43 -7.50
N LEU A 83 3.35 -3.72 -6.40
CA LEU A 83 2.11 -2.95 -6.23
C LEU A 83 2.10 -1.65 -7.04
N VAL A 84 3.26 -1.03 -7.26
CA VAL A 84 3.41 0.10 -8.19
C VAL A 84 3.08 -0.36 -9.60
N ASP A 85 3.67 -1.46 -10.06
CA ASP A 85 3.42 -2.01 -11.39
C ASP A 85 1.95 -2.39 -11.59
N ALA A 86 1.33 -3.00 -10.57
CA ALA A 86 -0.04 -3.50 -10.66
C ALA A 86 -1.12 -2.42 -10.51
N PHE A 87 -0.90 -1.39 -9.70
CA PHE A 87 -1.93 -0.42 -9.33
C PHE A 87 -1.57 1.04 -9.65
N GLY A 88 -0.38 1.32 -10.17
CA GLY A 88 0.11 2.67 -10.41
C GLY A 88 0.31 3.46 -9.11
N TYR A 89 0.58 2.77 -8.00
CA TYR A 89 0.75 3.42 -6.70
C TYR A 89 1.95 4.37 -6.69
N THR A 90 1.79 5.45 -5.94
CA THR A 90 2.76 6.52 -5.80
C THR A 90 3.43 6.47 -4.42
N LEU A 91 4.41 7.37 -4.20
CA LEU A 91 4.97 7.58 -2.87
C LEU A 91 3.90 7.97 -1.83
N ASP A 92 2.80 8.61 -2.22
CA ASP A 92 1.70 8.91 -1.31
C ASP A 92 0.94 7.66 -0.87
N ASP A 93 0.78 6.68 -1.78
CA ASP A 93 0.16 5.40 -1.44
C ASP A 93 1.06 4.58 -0.53
N MET A 94 2.37 4.53 -0.82
CA MET A 94 3.35 3.89 0.05
C MET A 94 3.36 4.54 1.44
N GLN A 95 3.36 5.88 1.52
CA GLN A 95 3.24 6.61 2.78
C GLN A 95 1.96 6.22 3.52
N TRP A 96 0.82 6.09 2.82
CA TRP A 96 -0.44 5.69 3.42
C TRP A 96 -0.37 4.28 4.04
N PHE A 97 0.22 3.31 3.34
CA PHE A 97 0.43 1.95 3.87
C PHE A 97 1.37 1.96 5.09
N SER A 98 2.47 2.69 5.01
CA SER A 98 3.45 2.82 6.10
C SER A 98 2.86 3.48 7.34
N VAL A 99 2.05 4.53 7.18
CA VAL A 99 1.33 5.17 8.29
C VAL A 99 0.29 4.22 8.89
N ASN A 100 -0.44 3.45 8.07
CA ASN A 100 -1.36 2.45 8.59
C ASN A 100 -0.65 1.35 9.40
N ALA A 101 0.51 0.89 8.94
CA ALA A 101 1.34 -0.06 9.67
C ALA A 101 1.75 0.52 11.03
N MET A 102 2.31 1.74 11.05
CA MET A 102 2.75 2.36 12.29
C MET A 102 1.58 2.65 13.25
N LYS A 103 0.42 3.08 12.74
CA LYS A 103 -0.79 3.25 13.57
C LYS A 103 -1.29 1.94 14.17
N SER A 104 -0.82 0.78 13.70
CA SER A 104 -1.23 -0.57 14.12
C SER A 104 -0.14 -1.31 14.89
N ALA A 105 1.04 -0.71 15.02
CA ALA A 105 2.18 -1.29 15.70
C ALA A 105 1.91 -1.50 17.20
N PHE A 106 2.49 -2.56 17.77
CA PHE A 106 2.32 -2.93 19.17
C PHE A 106 3.32 -2.21 20.10
N ILE A 107 3.61 -0.94 19.79
CA ILE A 107 4.35 -0.02 20.66
C ILE A 107 3.37 1.00 21.28
N PRO A 108 3.72 1.69 22.38
CA PRO A 108 2.86 2.70 23.00
C PRO A 108 2.35 3.79 22.05
N PHE A 109 1.21 4.39 22.40
CA PHE A 109 0.53 5.36 21.52
C PHE A 109 1.40 6.56 21.15
N ASP A 110 2.10 7.14 22.13
CA ASP A 110 2.95 8.31 21.90
C ASP A 110 4.16 7.97 21.02
N GLU A 111 4.73 6.78 21.19
CA GLU A 111 5.82 6.28 20.33
C GLU A 111 5.35 6.08 18.89
N ARG A 112 4.14 5.53 18.67
CA ARG A 112 3.57 5.47 17.31
C ARG A 112 3.40 6.86 16.70
N LEU A 113 2.91 7.82 17.50
CA LEU A 113 2.66 9.17 17.03
C LEU A 113 3.96 9.87 16.63
N ALA A 114 5.00 9.75 17.45
CA ALA A 114 6.34 10.23 17.15
C ALA A 114 6.90 9.58 15.88
N MET A 115 6.86 8.25 15.77
CA MET A 115 7.32 7.55 14.56
C MET A 115 6.57 8.01 13.30
N ILE A 116 5.26 8.23 13.37
CA ILE A 116 4.49 8.71 12.22
C ILE A 116 4.89 10.13 11.81
N ASN A 117 4.98 11.04 12.78
CA ASN A 117 5.13 12.47 12.50
C ASN A 117 6.58 12.90 12.28
N ASP A 118 7.53 12.22 12.93
CA ASP A 118 8.93 12.66 12.99
C ASP A 118 9.82 11.80 12.08
N VAL A 119 9.39 10.59 11.71
CA VAL A 119 10.17 9.67 10.86
C VAL A 119 9.45 9.38 9.55
N VAL A 120 8.24 8.79 9.60
CA VAL A 120 7.56 8.30 8.39
C VAL A 120 7.17 9.46 7.47
N LYS A 121 6.36 10.41 7.94
CA LYS A 121 5.91 11.52 7.08
C LYS A 121 7.06 12.39 6.56
N PRO A 122 8.06 12.79 7.39
CA PRO A 122 9.18 13.58 6.88
C PRO A 122 10.02 12.83 5.85
N GLY A 123 10.31 11.54 6.08
CA GLY A 123 11.06 10.73 5.11
C GLY A 123 10.36 10.63 3.75
N TYR A 124 9.04 10.42 3.73
CA TYR A 124 8.29 10.44 2.46
C TYR A 124 8.21 11.84 1.83
N ALA A 125 8.17 12.92 2.63
CA ALA A 125 8.20 14.28 2.11
C ALA A 125 9.54 14.60 1.41
N GLU A 126 10.66 14.20 2.03
CA GLU A 126 12.00 14.32 1.45
C GLU A 126 12.11 13.52 0.14
N LEU A 127 11.69 12.24 0.16
CA LEU A 127 11.71 11.39 -1.04
C LEU A 127 10.88 11.98 -2.19
N LYS A 128 9.68 12.50 -1.91
CA LYS A 128 8.84 13.14 -2.92
C LYS A 128 9.51 14.39 -3.50
N SER A 129 10.14 15.19 -2.66
CA SER A 129 10.90 16.36 -3.08
C SER A 129 12.07 15.96 -4.00
N GLU A 130 12.87 14.98 -3.58
CA GLU A 130 13.99 14.45 -4.38
C GLU A 130 13.52 13.94 -5.75
N TRP A 131 12.43 13.17 -5.78
CA TRP A 131 11.91 12.59 -7.01
C TRP A 131 11.40 13.66 -7.99
N LEU A 132 10.71 14.68 -7.48
CA LEU A 132 10.25 15.81 -8.28
C LEU A 132 11.44 16.55 -8.92
N PHE A 133 12.47 16.86 -8.14
CA PHE A 133 13.65 17.55 -8.67
C PHE A 133 14.45 16.70 -9.66
N ARG A 134 14.56 15.38 -9.42
CA ARG A 134 15.22 14.46 -10.36
C ARG A 134 14.51 14.40 -11.72
N GLN A 135 13.18 14.35 -11.74
CA GLN A 135 12.41 14.40 -13.00
C GLN A 135 12.55 15.73 -13.73
N THR A 136 12.64 16.83 -12.97
CA THR A 136 12.82 18.16 -13.56
C THR A 136 14.19 18.29 -14.21
N ALA A 137 15.24 17.75 -13.58
CA ALA A 137 16.60 17.74 -14.13
C ALA A 137 16.73 16.83 -15.37
N SER A 138 16.06 15.67 -15.40
CA SER A 138 16.12 14.77 -16.56
C SER A 138 15.36 15.30 -17.79
N THR A 139 14.36 16.15 -17.59
CA THR A 139 13.58 16.74 -18.69
C THR A 139 14.31 17.92 -19.34
N SER A 140 15.07 18.71 -18.58
CA SER A 140 15.88 19.82 -19.12
C SER A 140 17.04 19.37 -20.02
N ASP A 141 17.61 18.18 -19.79
CA ASP A 141 18.68 17.63 -20.63
C ASP A 141 18.17 17.09 -21.99
N SER A 142 16.86 16.89 -22.15
CA SER A 142 16.26 16.33 -23.38
C SER A 142 15.84 17.36 -24.43
N THR A 143 16.03 18.66 -24.16
CA THR A 143 15.58 19.78 -25.01
C THR A 143 16.70 20.53 -25.76
N ALA A 144 17.90 19.98 -25.84
CA ALA A 144 18.94 20.55 -26.71
C ALA A 144 18.58 20.30 -28.19
N PRO A 145 18.55 21.33 -29.07
CA PRO A 145 18.32 21.11 -30.49
C PRO A 145 19.52 20.37 -31.09
N GLU A 146 19.23 19.33 -31.88
CA GLU A 146 20.21 18.71 -32.78
C GLU A 146 20.45 19.69 -33.95
N ASP A 147 21.66 20.25 -34.02
CA ASP A 147 22.19 21.01 -35.16
C ASP A 147 22.65 20.08 -36.30
#